data_AF-A0AAE0TCE4-F1
#
_entry.id   AF-A0AAE0TCE4-F1
#
_cell.length_a   1.000
_cell.length_b   1.000
_cell.length_c   1.000
_cell.angle_alpha   90.00
_cell.angle_beta   90.00
_cell.angle_gamma   90.00
#
_symmetry.space_group_name_H-M   'P 1'
#
loop_
_entity.id
_entity.type
_entity.pdbx_description
1 polymer ?
#
loop_
_entity_poly.entity_id
_entity_poly.type
_entity_poly.pdbx_seq_one_letter_code
_entity_poly.pdbx_strand_id
1 'polypeptide(L)'
;MPQQFQTRVEANIRNKHYTITAEEYFDGPGNRASLWMLQNNSQNALIYDYANNQILYVVRVGQDFVQFGIRIYFSMWGSVSHGRKS
;
A
#
# COMPACT_ATOMS: atom_id res chain seq x y z
N MET A 1 2.15 18.90 3.18
CA MET A 1 2.83 17.61 3.39
C MET A 1 3.93 17.46 2.33
N PRO A 2 5.00 16.68 2.59
CA PRO A 2 6.04 16.46 1.58
C PRO A 2 5.47 15.77 0.34
N GLN A 3 5.98 16.14 -0.85
CA GLN A 3 5.56 15.52 -2.12
C GLN A 3 6.21 14.16 -2.37
N GLN A 4 7.26 13.81 -1.62
CA GLN A 4 7.93 12.53 -1.66
C GLN A 4 8.34 12.17 -0.24
N PHE A 5 8.13 10.93 0.17
CA PHE A 5 8.59 10.44 1.47
C PHE A 5 8.81 8.93 1.46
N GLN A 6 9.57 8.49 2.45
CA GLN A 6 9.66 7.09 2.84
C GLN A 6 9.32 6.97 4.32
N THR A 7 8.63 5.91 4.70
CA THR A 7 8.44 5.54 6.11
C THR A 7 8.70 4.05 6.29
N ARG A 8 9.36 3.69 7.39
CA ARG A 8 9.61 2.30 7.78
C ARG A 8 8.99 2.03 9.14
N VAL A 9 8.26 0.93 9.24
CA VAL A 9 7.68 0.43 10.48
C VAL A 9 8.16 -0.99 10.72
N GLU A 10 8.56 -1.28 11.95
CA GLU A 10 8.94 -2.62 12.39
C GLU A 10 8.08 -3.05 13.57
N ALA A 11 7.56 -4.27 13.51
CA ALA A 11 6.69 -4.81 14.53
C ALA A 11 7.07 -6.25 14.87
N ASN A 12 7.30 -6.52 16.17
CA ASN A 12 7.53 -7.86 16.68
C ASN A 12 6.20 -8.53 17.02
N ILE A 13 5.84 -9.58 16.28
CA ILE A 13 4.59 -10.32 16.45
C ILE A 13 4.80 -11.45 17.45
N ARG A 14 4.72 -11.13 18.74
CA ARG A 14 5.12 -12.03 19.84
C ARG A 14 4.42 -13.40 19.83
N ASN A 15 3.13 -13.45 19.52
CA ASN A 15 2.34 -14.68 19.51
C ASN A 15 2.60 -15.57 18.28
N LYS A 16 3.32 -15.07 17.28
CA LYS A 16 3.69 -15.82 16.06
C LYS A 16 5.20 -15.98 15.89
N HIS A 17 5.99 -15.46 16.83
CA HIS A 17 7.45 -15.58 16.85
C HIS A 17 8.15 -15.08 15.57
N TYR A 18 7.67 -13.99 14.96
CA TYR A 18 8.34 -13.33 13.83
C TYR A 18 8.23 -11.81 13.91
N THR A 19 9.05 -11.13 13.11
CA THR A 19 9.03 -9.67 12.92
C THR A 19 8.44 -9.34 11.56
N ILE A 20 7.61 -8.30 11.49
CA ILE A 20 7.17 -7.67 10.25
C ILE A 20 7.98 -6.39 10.08
N THR A 21 8.53 -6.20 8.89
CA THR A 21 9.05 -4.90 8.44
C THR A 21 8.19 -4.42 7.28
N ALA A 22 7.70 -3.18 7.36
CA ALA A 22 6.92 -2.53 6.33
C ALA A 22 7.61 -1.23 5.91
N GLU A 23 7.84 -1.07 4.61
CA GLU A 23 8.43 0.14 4.01
C GLU A 23 7.45 0.74 3.01
N GLU A 24 6.99 1.95 3.29
CA GLU A 24 6.15 2.74 2.40
C GLU A 24 7.00 3.78 1.68
N TYR A 25 6.77 3.90 0.37
CA TYR A 25 7.33 4.93 -0.49
C TYR A 25 6.19 5.67 -1.16
N PHE A 26 6.23 7.00 -1.13
CA PHE A 26 5.32 7.86 -1.86
C PHE A 26 6.10 8.77 -2.80
N ASP A 27 5.69 8.79 -4.06
CA ASP A 27 6.21 9.66 -5.11
C ASP A 27 5.06 10.45 -5.74
N GLY A 28 4.83 11.67 -5.24
CA GLY A 28 3.79 12.58 -5.71
C GLY A 28 3.94 12.96 -7.19
N PRO A 29 5.13 13.39 -7.67
CA PRO A 29 5.36 13.67 -9.09
C PRO A 29 5.07 12.49 -10.02
N GLY A 30 5.46 11.27 -9.62
CA GLY A 30 5.15 10.05 -10.35
C GLY A 30 3.70 9.55 -10.16
N ASN A 31 2.94 10.18 -9.26
CA ASN A 31 1.60 9.77 -8.83
C ASN A 31 1.53 8.27 -8.48
N ARG A 32 2.51 7.82 -7.69
CA ARG A 32 2.70 6.40 -7.32
C ARG A 32 3.03 6.25 -5.84
N ALA A 33 2.66 5.10 -5.30
CA ALA A 33 3.11 4.66 -3.98
C ALA A 33 3.44 3.17 -4.00
N SER A 34 4.27 2.71 -3.08
CA SER A 34 4.48 1.29 -2.86
C SER A 34 4.63 0.98 -1.37
N LEU A 35 4.09 -0.17 -0.96
CA LEU A 35 4.26 -0.74 0.37
C LEU A 35 4.93 -2.09 0.20
N TRP A 36 6.11 -2.24 0.81
CA TRP A 36 6.88 -3.47 0.83
C TRP A 36 6.82 -4.07 2.22
N MET A 37 6.42 -5.33 2.32
CA MET A 37 6.31 -6.04 3.60
C MET A 37 7.16 -7.29 3.57
N LEU A 38 8.02 -7.43 4.57
CA LEU A 38 8.75 -8.66 4.85
C LEU A 38 8.14 -9.30 6.10
N GLN A 39 7.68 -10.54 5.98
CA GLN A 39 7.17 -11.32 7.11
C GLN A 39 7.47 -12.79 6.91
N ASN A 40 7.98 -13.48 7.93
CA ASN A 40 8.13 -14.94 7.94
C ASN A 40 8.68 -15.54 6.62
N ASN A 41 9.84 -15.05 6.15
CA ASN A 41 10.50 -15.41 4.89
C ASN A 41 9.70 -15.16 3.60
N SER A 42 8.59 -14.43 3.67
CA SER A 42 7.78 -14.01 2.52
C SER A 42 7.91 -12.50 2.35
N GLN A 43 8.03 -12.05 1.10
CA GLN A 43 8.05 -10.63 0.76
C GLN A 43 6.86 -10.32 -0.13
N ASN A 44 6.04 -9.38 0.32
CA ASN A 44 4.87 -8.91 -0.41
C ASN A 44 5.06 -7.45 -0.76
N ALA A 45 4.54 -7.02 -1.90
CA ALA A 45 4.47 -5.61 -2.27
C ALA A 45 3.07 -5.24 -2.79
N LEU A 46 2.60 -4.07 -2.39
CA LEU A 46 1.44 -3.40 -2.97
C LEU A 46 1.95 -2.14 -3.67
N ILE A 47 1.71 -2.02 -4.96
CA ILE A 47 2.09 -0.84 -5.74
C ILE A 47 0.81 -0.16 -6.19
N TYR A 48 0.67 1.10 -5.82
CA TYR A 48 -0.43 1.97 -6.19
C TYR A 48 0.03 2.84 -7.36
N ASP A 49 -0.65 2.73 -8.49
CA ASP A 49 -0.49 3.64 -9.62
C ASP A 49 -1.78 4.43 -9.79
N TYR A 50 -1.78 5.61 -9.15
CA TYR A 50 -2.93 6.49 -9.08
C TYR A 50 -3.25 7.11 -10.45
N ALA A 51 -2.26 7.24 -11.34
CA ALA A 51 -2.51 7.75 -12.69
C ALA A 51 -3.43 6.81 -13.50
N ASN A 52 -3.36 5.50 -13.22
CA ASN A 52 -4.13 4.48 -13.93
C ASN A 52 -5.23 3.84 -13.07
N ASN A 53 -5.45 4.31 -11.84
CA ASN A 53 -6.39 3.72 -10.86
C ASN A 53 -6.21 2.19 -10.71
N GLN A 54 -4.96 1.76 -10.56
CA GLN A 54 -4.61 0.35 -10.45
C GLN A 54 -3.78 0.04 -9.20
N ILE A 55 -3.98 -1.16 -8.67
CA ILE A 55 -3.14 -1.76 -7.64
C ILE A 55 -2.48 -3.00 -8.23
N LEU A 56 -1.16 -3.08 -8.10
CA LEU A 56 -0.38 -4.27 -8.42
C LEU A 56 0.01 -4.94 -7.11
N TYR A 57 -0.42 -6.18 -6.93
CA TYR A 57 -0.03 -7.01 -5.79
C TYR A 57 1.04 -8.00 -6.24
N VAL A 58 2.21 -7.92 -5.63
CA VAL A 58 3.35 -8.78 -5.91
C VAL A 58 3.63 -9.61 -4.68
N VAL A 59 3.66 -10.94 -4.84
CA VAL A 59 4.03 -11.88 -3.79
C VAL A 59 5.29 -12.60 -4.22
N ARG A 60 6.29 -12.59 -3.34
CA ARG A 60 7.47 -13.44 -3.46
C ARG A 60 7.44 -14.49 -2.36
N VAL A 61 7.44 -15.75 -2.77
CA VAL A 61 7.62 -16.91 -1.89
C VAL A 61 8.90 -17.61 -2.34
N GLY A 62 9.98 -17.52 -1.54
CA GLY A 62 11.28 -18.06 -1.95
C GLY A 62 11.92 -17.29 -3.10
N GLN A 63 12.27 -17.98 -4.20
CA GLN A 63 12.87 -17.38 -5.41
C GLN A 63 11.81 -17.06 -6.49
N ASP A 64 10.56 -17.49 -6.30
CA ASP A 64 9.50 -17.34 -7.28
C ASP A 64 8.71 -16.04 -7.06
N PHE A 65 8.25 -15.45 -8.18
CA PHE A 65 7.44 -14.23 -8.18
C PHE A 65 6.07 -14.50 -8.79
N VAL A 66 5.03 -14.02 -8.11
CA VAL A 66 3.67 -14.00 -8.65
C VAL A 66 3.15 -12.57 -8.58
N GLN A 67 2.71 -12.03 -9.72
CA GLN A 67 2.12 -10.69 -9.82
C GLN A 67 0.66 -10.79 -10.23
N PHE A 68 -0.20 -10.12 -9.47
CA PHE A 68 -1.61 -9.94 -9.78
C PHE A 68 -1.91 -8.46 -9.97
N GLY A 69 -2.52 -8.09 -11.09
CA GLY A 69 -3.00 -6.73 -11.34
C GLY A 69 -4.49 -6.62 -11.09
N ILE A 70 -4.91 -5.68 -10.25
CA ILE A 70 -6.33 -5.39 -9.99
C ILE A 70 -6.59 -3.93 -10.36
N ARG A 71 -7.50 -3.69 -11.29
CA ARG A 71 -8.05 -2.36 -11.53
C ARG A 71 -9.15 -2.10 -10.51
N ILE A 72 -9.04 -1.01 -9.76
CA ILE A 72 -10.04 -0.62 -8.78
C ILE A 72 -10.73 0.63 -9.29
N TYR A 73 -12.01 0.53 -9.59
CA TYR A 73 -12.85 1.68 -9.89
C TYR A 73 -13.37 2.25 -8.56
N PHE A 74 -12.75 3.31 -8.06
CA PHE A 74 -13.33 4.08 -6.96
C PHE A 74 -14.38 5.05 -7.52
N SER A 75 -15.66 4.86 -7.20
CA SER A 75 -16.64 5.94 -7.31
C SER A 75 -16.65 6.72 -5.99
N MET A 76 -15.93 7.86 -5.94
CA MET A 76 -16.08 8.80 -4.82
C MET A 76 -17.41 9.55 -4.97
N TRP A 77 -18.51 8.98 -4.47
CA TRP A 77 -19.73 9.74 -4.20
C TRP A 77 -19.89 9.88 -2.70
N GLY A 78 -19.49 11.04 -2.19
CA GLY A 78 -19.67 11.45 -0.81
C GLY A 78 -19.79 12.96 -0.73
N SER A 79 -20.93 13.51 -1.15
CA SER A 79 -21.25 14.90 -0.86
C SER A 79 -21.64 15.03 0.61
N VAL A 80 -20.82 15.73 1.41
CA VAL A 80 -21.20 16.15 2.76
C VAL A 80 -22.13 17.35 2.64
N SER A 81 -23.44 17.15 2.79
CA SER A 81 -24.38 18.25 2.98
C SER A 81 -24.35 18.70 4.45
N HIS A 82 -23.90 19.93 4.70
CA HIS A 82 -24.08 20.57 6.01
C HIS A 82 -25.56 20.89 6.21
N GLY A 83 -26.22 20.17 7.13
CA GLY A 83 -27.55 20.52 7.61
C GLY A 83 -27.49 21.83 8.40
N ARG A 84 -27.99 22.91 7.82
CA ARG A 84 -28.25 24.16 8.53
C ARG A 84 -29.50 23.95 9.39
N LYS A 85 -29.35 23.86 10.72
CA LYS A 85 -30.48 23.87 11.64
C LYS A 85 -31.13 25.27 11.61
N SER A 86 -32.42 25.32 11.25
CA SER A 86 -33.30 26.46 11.48
C SER A 86 -33.86 26.41 12.90
#